data_AF-A0A946GKX4-F1
#
_entry.id   AF-A0A946GKX4-F1
#
_cell.length_a   1.000
_cell.length_b   1.000
_cell.length_c   1.000
_cell.angle_alpha   90.00
_cell.angle_beta   90.00
_cell.angle_gamma   90.00
#
_symmetry.space_group_name_H-M   'P 1'
#
loop_
_entity.id
_entity.type
_entity.pdbx_description
1 polymer ?
#
loop_
_entity_poly.entity_id
_entity_poly.type
_entity_poly.pdbx_seq_one_letter_code
_entity_poly.pdbx_strand_id
1 'polypeptide(L)'
;MSAPTRKLAAILAADVAGYSRLMGEDETGTLAALRELRQGLSDVVVGHRGDLVKSMGDGWLVEFPSVVDAVNCALQVQENLAGHDIIKLRIGIHIGDIVHEDEDIYGDGVNIAARLQEIAEPGSVALSETARKFLDGKLANEFKDAGERELKNIVEAVRVFISGGVEGNSGTPAQTDKPSIAVLPFDNMSGDAEQEFFADGMAEDIITGLSRFGSLLVIARNSTFSFKGQAIDVKQVAVTLGVRYVLEGSIRKGGDRIRVTAQLIDADSGNHIWAERYDREVSDIFAVQDEVTGAIIAAIAPEIDQFEIERSRRKSPAEFDAWDLYQKGLAAFHRAGPADFVAAIDTFDQATQLDPGFALAWAMAALARTQYALNGRPEDRDQLIRVARENVQIALRLSPRDPLCVLADGTVHSYYREHQIGIAKLQDAIELNPNLALAYLLLGQARDAAGQYEDVIAASDEFIRLSPRDVDLCMALTMRAFSLFHLNHREEAVETAYRAMHTPNPTDWAFVCYCVCLFYLDRKEEAKFALDEVYSRIPGFSQAHVREALRHHDEENVGLEVEALRALGVPE
;
A
#
# COMPACT_ATOMS: atom_id res chain seq x y z
N MET A 1 -10.42 1.78 48.12
CA MET A 1 -9.22 1.78 47.26
C MET A 1 -8.19 0.92 47.96
N SER A 2 -7.88 -0.24 47.39
CA SER A 2 -6.78 -1.09 47.87
C SER A 2 -5.47 -0.33 47.67
N ALA A 3 -4.52 -0.44 48.58
CA ALA A 3 -3.20 0.14 48.37
C ALA A 3 -2.47 -0.63 47.25
N PRO A 4 -1.74 0.06 46.35
CA PRO A 4 -1.00 -0.60 45.28
C PRO A 4 0.02 -1.56 45.89
N THR A 5 0.00 -2.82 45.45
CA THR A 5 0.92 -3.86 45.94
C THR A 5 2.02 -4.11 44.91
N ARG A 6 3.28 -4.02 45.35
CA ARG A 6 4.45 -4.25 44.50
C ARG A 6 4.98 -5.66 44.75
N LYS A 7 5.17 -6.44 43.69
CA LYS A 7 5.76 -7.79 43.74
C LYS A 7 6.66 -8.04 42.54
N LEU A 8 7.65 -8.92 42.73
CA LEU A 8 8.46 -9.46 41.65
C LEU A 8 7.69 -10.61 40.99
N ALA A 9 7.50 -10.57 39.67
CA ALA A 9 6.80 -11.59 38.92
C ALA A 9 7.45 -11.83 37.55
N ALA A 10 7.16 -12.98 36.95
CA ALA A 10 7.45 -13.21 35.54
C ALA A 10 6.27 -12.72 34.70
N ILE A 11 6.56 -11.90 33.70
CA ILE A 11 5.58 -11.31 32.80
C ILE A 11 5.77 -11.90 31.42
N LEU A 12 4.68 -12.39 30.83
CA LEU A 12 4.60 -12.84 29.45
C LEU A 12 3.71 -11.88 28.68
N ALA A 13 4.25 -11.26 27.65
CA ALA A 13 3.50 -10.51 26.65
C ALA A 13 3.45 -11.34 25.36
N ALA A 14 2.28 -11.45 24.75
CA ALA A 14 2.12 -12.16 23.49
C ALA A 14 1.20 -11.37 22.54
N ASP A 15 1.45 -11.47 21.24
CA ASP A 15 0.52 -10.98 20.21
C ASP A 15 0.46 -11.90 18.99
N VAL A 16 -0.61 -11.75 18.20
CA VAL A 16 -0.72 -12.40 16.88
C VAL A 16 0.08 -11.62 15.84
N ALA A 17 1.05 -12.29 15.24
CA ALA A 17 1.87 -11.71 14.19
C ALA A 17 1.02 -11.34 12.96
N GLY A 18 1.03 -10.05 12.59
CA GLY A 18 0.31 -9.56 11.43
C GLY A 18 -1.22 -9.60 11.58
N TYR A 19 -1.75 -9.50 12.80
CA TYR A 19 -3.19 -9.54 13.08
C TYR A 19 -4.02 -8.62 12.19
N SER A 20 -3.60 -7.35 12.00
CA SER A 20 -4.30 -6.40 11.14
C SER A 20 -4.36 -6.86 9.68
N ARG A 21 -3.31 -7.53 9.19
CA ARG A 21 -3.30 -8.13 7.85
C ARG A 21 -4.26 -9.33 7.78
N LEU A 22 -4.26 -10.21 8.77
CA LEU A 22 -5.14 -11.39 8.83
C LEU A 22 -6.63 -10.99 8.87
N MET A 23 -6.97 -9.99 9.69
CA MET A 23 -8.32 -9.43 9.77
C MET A 23 -8.77 -8.81 8.44
N GLY A 24 -7.86 -8.18 7.69
CA GLY A 24 -8.14 -7.65 6.36
C GLY A 24 -8.27 -8.73 5.26
N GLU A 25 -7.66 -9.90 5.45
CA GLU A 25 -7.65 -11.00 4.46
C GLU A 25 -8.87 -11.94 4.58
N ASP A 26 -9.25 -12.31 5.80
CA ASP A 26 -10.43 -13.13 6.12
C ASP A 26 -10.86 -12.86 7.57
N GLU A 27 -11.76 -11.89 7.74
CA GLU A 27 -12.29 -11.51 9.05
C GLU A 27 -12.95 -12.70 9.76
N THR A 28 -13.76 -13.48 9.03
CA THR A 28 -14.55 -14.56 9.64
C THR A 28 -13.67 -15.72 10.08
N GLY A 29 -12.75 -16.15 9.22
CA GLY A 29 -11.77 -17.20 9.54
C GLY A 29 -10.79 -16.79 10.62
N THR A 30 -10.31 -15.53 10.59
CA THR A 30 -9.40 -15.00 11.62
C THR A 30 -10.08 -14.90 12.97
N LEU A 31 -11.32 -14.41 13.04
CA LEU A 31 -12.09 -14.36 14.29
C LEU A 31 -12.40 -15.77 14.84
N ALA A 32 -12.67 -16.74 13.97
CA ALA A 32 -12.87 -18.14 14.38
C ALA A 32 -11.59 -18.74 14.97
N ALA A 33 -10.46 -18.60 14.27
CA ALA A 33 -9.16 -19.08 14.74
C ALA A 33 -8.71 -18.36 16.03
N LEU A 34 -8.98 -17.06 16.16
CA LEU A 34 -8.67 -16.30 17.37
C LEU A 34 -9.52 -16.75 18.57
N ARG A 35 -10.79 -17.09 18.35
CA ARG A 35 -11.65 -17.65 19.40
C ARG A 35 -11.14 -19.00 19.88
N GLU A 36 -10.71 -19.87 18.97
CA GLU A 36 -10.10 -21.17 19.29
C GLU A 36 -8.79 -20.99 20.07
N LEU A 37 -7.91 -20.09 19.60
CA LEU A 37 -6.68 -19.74 20.31
C LEU A 37 -6.97 -19.21 21.71
N ARG A 38 -7.93 -18.28 21.89
CA ARG A 38 -8.27 -17.72 23.21
C ARG A 38 -8.70 -18.80 24.19
N GLN A 39 -9.50 -19.77 23.75
CA GLN A 39 -9.90 -20.90 24.59
C GLN A 39 -8.70 -21.77 24.96
N GLY A 40 -7.91 -22.20 23.97
CA GLY A 40 -6.74 -23.04 24.21
C GLY A 40 -5.66 -22.37 25.06
N LEU A 41 -5.42 -21.07 24.86
CA LEU A 41 -4.41 -20.30 25.59
C LEU A 41 -4.77 -20.17 27.07
N SER A 42 -6.05 -19.95 27.40
CA SER A 42 -6.51 -19.89 28.80
C SER A 42 -6.23 -21.19 29.55
N ASP A 43 -6.46 -22.34 28.91
CA ASP A 43 -6.21 -23.66 29.53
C ASP A 43 -4.71 -23.91 29.77
N VAL A 44 -3.85 -23.54 28.82
CA VAL A 44 -2.40 -23.68 28.96
C VAL A 44 -1.87 -22.72 30.05
N VAL A 45 -2.33 -21.47 30.07
CA VAL A 45 -1.94 -20.47 31.08
C VAL A 45 -2.27 -20.98 32.49
N VAL A 46 -3.51 -21.42 32.73
CA VAL A 46 -3.92 -21.96 34.03
C VAL A 46 -3.14 -23.24 34.37
N GLY A 47 -2.90 -24.11 33.39
CA GLY A 47 -2.11 -25.34 33.55
C GLY A 47 -0.68 -25.09 34.05
N HIS A 48 -0.09 -23.94 33.70
CA HIS A 48 1.21 -23.48 34.19
C HIS A 48 1.13 -22.47 35.33
N ARG A 49 -0.01 -22.35 36.02
CA ARG A 49 -0.19 -21.42 37.16
C ARG A 49 0.00 -19.95 36.78
N GLY A 50 -0.22 -19.59 35.53
CA GLY A 50 -0.29 -18.21 35.08
C GLY A 50 -1.65 -17.60 35.39
N ASP A 51 -1.65 -16.28 35.60
CA ASP A 51 -2.84 -15.47 35.78
C ASP A 51 -2.96 -14.52 34.59
N LEU A 52 -4.02 -14.68 33.81
CA LEU A 52 -4.27 -13.83 32.63
C LEU A 52 -4.78 -12.48 33.13
N VAL A 53 -3.89 -11.49 33.16
CA VAL A 53 -4.22 -10.14 33.62
C VAL A 53 -5.11 -9.43 32.62
N LYS A 54 -4.75 -9.49 31.33
CA LYS A 54 -5.47 -8.76 30.30
C LYS A 54 -5.38 -9.44 28.95
N SER A 55 -6.49 -9.39 28.21
CA SER A 55 -6.55 -9.73 26.79
C SER A 55 -6.93 -8.48 26.00
N MET A 56 -6.14 -8.16 24.97
CA MET A 56 -6.25 -6.92 24.19
C MET A 56 -6.61 -7.23 22.74
N GLY A 57 -7.63 -8.06 22.53
CA GLY A 57 -7.99 -8.52 21.19
C GLY A 57 -7.07 -9.65 20.71
N ASP A 58 -5.95 -9.28 20.11
CA ASP A 58 -4.92 -10.16 19.57
C ASP A 58 -3.67 -10.25 20.47
N GLY A 59 -3.67 -9.49 21.56
CA GLY A 59 -2.61 -9.51 22.57
C GLY A 59 -3.03 -10.12 23.90
N TRP A 60 -2.06 -10.68 24.63
CA TRP A 60 -2.24 -11.20 25.99
C TRP A 60 -1.10 -10.74 26.89
N LEU A 61 -1.48 -10.35 28.11
CA LEU A 61 -0.56 -10.08 29.19
C LEU A 61 -0.85 -11.04 30.33
N VAL A 62 0.14 -11.86 30.67
CA VAL A 62 0.00 -12.93 31.64
C VAL A 62 1.08 -12.79 32.71
N GLU A 63 0.67 -12.90 33.96
CA GLU A 63 1.56 -12.92 35.10
C GLU A 63 1.81 -14.36 35.55
N PHE A 64 3.06 -14.70 35.87
CA PHE A 64 3.43 -15.99 36.46
C PHE A 64 4.21 -15.80 37.76
N PRO A 65 3.98 -16.68 38.76
CA PRO A 65 4.78 -16.71 39.98
C PRO A 65 6.21 -17.23 39.74
N SER A 66 6.48 -17.83 38.58
CA SER A 66 7.78 -18.40 38.20
C SER A 66 8.05 -18.18 36.72
N VAL A 67 9.28 -17.80 36.40
CA VAL A 67 9.74 -17.69 35.00
C VAL A 67 9.80 -19.04 34.29
N VAL A 68 10.06 -20.12 35.03
CA VAL A 68 10.07 -21.48 34.46
C VAL A 68 8.66 -21.85 33.98
N ASP A 69 7.64 -21.47 34.76
CA ASP A 69 6.25 -21.67 34.37
C ASP A 69 5.89 -20.82 33.15
N ALA A 70 6.31 -19.55 33.12
CA ALA A 70 6.09 -18.65 31.98
C ALA A 70 6.73 -19.21 30.68
N VAL A 71 7.96 -19.72 30.78
CA VAL A 71 8.68 -20.27 29.62
C VAL A 71 8.06 -21.58 29.15
N ASN A 72 7.72 -22.50 30.06
CA ASN A 72 7.03 -23.74 29.68
C ASN A 72 5.67 -23.46 29.05
N CYS A 73 4.92 -22.50 29.58
CA CYS A 73 3.67 -22.04 28.99
C CYS A 73 3.90 -21.52 27.56
N ALA A 74 4.87 -20.64 27.36
CA ALA A 74 5.16 -20.07 26.04
C ALA A 74 5.57 -21.14 25.02
N LEU A 75 6.45 -22.07 25.40
CA LEU A 75 6.90 -23.15 24.53
C LEU A 75 5.75 -24.09 24.16
N GLN A 76 4.89 -24.45 25.12
CA GLN A 76 3.72 -25.28 24.84
C GLN A 76 2.70 -24.56 23.95
N VAL A 77 2.50 -23.25 24.14
CA VAL A 77 1.65 -22.43 23.25
C VAL A 77 2.21 -22.45 21.82
N GLN A 78 3.53 -22.28 21.66
CA GLN A 78 4.15 -22.35 20.32
C GLN A 78 4.07 -23.76 19.72
N GLU A 79 4.21 -24.81 20.52
CA GLU A 79 4.06 -26.21 20.06
C GLU A 79 2.64 -26.49 19.57
N ASN A 80 1.62 -26.05 20.32
CA ASN A 80 0.21 -26.17 19.91
C ASN A 80 -0.09 -25.42 18.60
N LEU A 81 0.65 -24.34 18.32
CA LEU A 81 0.50 -23.52 17.12
C LEU A 81 1.48 -23.87 15.98
N ALA A 82 2.36 -24.86 16.17
CA ALA A 82 3.37 -25.22 15.18
C ALA A 82 2.73 -25.60 13.83
N GLY A 83 1.61 -26.32 13.86
CA GLY A 83 0.84 -26.73 12.68
C GLY A 83 -0.27 -25.77 12.26
N HIS A 84 -0.40 -24.60 12.90
CA HIS A 84 -1.44 -23.63 12.55
C HIS A 84 -0.96 -22.73 11.40
N ASP A 85 -1.66 -22.75 10.26
CA ASP A 85 -1.22 -22.06 9.03
C ASP A 85 -1.49 -20.53 9.06
N ILE A 86 -2.48 -20.10 9.86
CA ILE A 86 -2.95 -18.70 9.88
C ILE A 86 -2.35 -17.90 11.05
N ILE A 87 -2.48 -18.41 12.28
CA ILE A 87 -2.02 -17.71 13.49
C ILE A 87 -0.61 -18.16 13.87
N LYS A 88 0.28 -17.18 14.00
CA LYS A 88 1.59 -17.32 14.65
C LYS A 88 1.69 -16.30 15.78
N LEU A 89 2.14 -16.72 16.96
CA LEU A 89 2.34 -15.82 18.09
C LEU A 89 3.78 -15.36 18.20
N ARG A 90 3.97 -14.10 18.59
CA ARG A 90 5.25 -13.60 19.10
C ARG A 90 5.13 -13.49 20.61
N ILE A 91 6.12 -13.97 21.34
CA ILE A 91 6.07 -14.01 22.81
C ILE A 91 7.34 -13.42 23.41
N GLY A 92 7.19 -12.52 24.37
CA GLY A 92 8.28 -11.92 25.15
C GLY A 92 8.11 -12.18 26.64
N ILE A 93 9.19 -12.56 27.32
CA ILE A 93 9.18 -12.88 28.75
C ILE A 93 10.26 -12.11 29.51
N HIS A 94 9.86 -11.47 30.60
CA HIS A 94 10.73 -10.76 31.52
C HIS A 94 10.41 -11.10 32.98
N ILE A 95 11.39 -10.94 33.88
CA ILE A 95 11.15 -10.95 35.34
C ILE A 95 11.47 -9.58 35.88
N GLY A 96 10.49 -8.93 36.49
CA GLY A 96 10.66 -7.59 37.02
C GLY A 96 9.61 -7.23 38.07
N ASP A 97 9.84 -6.12 38.75
CA ASP A 97 8.87 -5.58 39.71
C ASP A 97 7.64 -5.07 38.96
N ILE A 98 6.47 -5.48 39.43
CA ILE A 98 5.18 -5.01 38.97
C ILE A 98 4.38 -4.42 40.12
N VAL A 99 3.52 -3.46 39.80
CA VAL A 99 2.55 -2.83 40.69
C VAL A 99 1.16 -3.27 40.24
N HIS A 100 0.41 -3.87 41.15
CA HIS A 100 -0.99 -4.20 40.96
C HIS A 100 -1.85 -3.01 41.33
N GLU A 101 -2.65 -2.53 40.39
CA GLU A 101 -3.70 -1.52 40.59
C GLU A 101 -4.99 -2.01 39.92
N ASP A 102 -6.02 -2.23 40.73
CA ASP A 102 -7.27 -2.90 40.34
C ASP A 102 -7.06 -4.32 39.75
N GLU A 103 -7.45 -4.56 38.49
CA GLU A 103 -7.27 -5.82 37.75
C GLU A 103 -6.14 -5.74 36.71
N ASP A 104 -5.28 -4.72 36.74
CA ASP A 104 -4.19 -4.52 35.77
C ASP A 104 -2.79 -4.49 36.46
N ILE A 105 -1.74 -4.70 35.66
CA ILE A 105 -0.35 -4.67 36.13
C ILE A 105 0.46 -3.58 35.42
N TYR A 106 1.23 -2.83 36.18
CA TYR A 106 2.07 -1.74 35.69
C TYR A 106 3.51 -1.87 36.17
N GLY A 107 4.44 -1.30 35.43
CA GLY A 107 5.84 -1.18 35.83
C GLY A 107 6.81 -1.50 34.69
N ASP A 108 8.09 -1.22 34.95
CA ASP A 108 9.14 -1.41 33.96
C ASP A 108 9.18 -2.84 33.44
N GLY A 109 8.94 -3.84 34.31
CA GLY A 109 8.93 -5.24 33.91
C GLY A 109 7.89 -5.59 32.83
N VAL A 110 6.72 -4.94 32.87
CA VAL A 110 5.67 -5.08 31.84
C VAL A 110 6.14 -4.48 30.52
N ASN A 111 6.75 -3.30 30.57
CA ASN A 111 7.30 -2.64 29.40
C ASN A 111 8.41 -3.49 28.76
N ILE A 112 9.33 -4.06 29.55
CA ILE A 112 10.39 -4.92 29.00
C ILE A 112 9.79 -6.16 28.33
N ALA A 113 8.84 -6.85 28.96
CA ALA A 113 8.19 -8.03 28.37
C ALA A 113 7.51 -7.70 27.03
N ALA A 114 6.78 -6.58 26.95
CA ALA A 114 6.17 -6.13 25.70
C ALA A 114 7.21 -5.82 24.60
N ARG A 115 8.34 -5.18 24.95
CA ARG A 115 9.41 -4.91 23.98
C ARG A 115 10.14 -6.18 23.53
N LEU A 116 10.27 -7.16 24.42
CA LEU A 116 10.79 -8.48 24.05
C LEU A 116 9.84 -9.22 23.10
N GLN A 117 8.54 -9.05 23.25
CA GLN A 117 7.56 -9.62 22.34
C GLN A 117 7.67 -9.00 20.94
N GLU A 118 7.88 -7.68 20.84
CA GLU A 118 8.03 -6.97 19.55
C GLU A 118 9.23 -7.47 18.72
N ILE A 119 10.31 -7.90 19.38
CA ILE A 119 11.52 -8.42 18.71
C ILE A 119 11.48 -9.93 18.43
N ALA A 120 10.50 -10.65 18.98
CA ALA A 120 10.35 -12.07 18.71
C ALA A 120 9.84 -12.27 17.27
N GLU A 121 10.45 -13.20 16.54
CA GLU A 121 9.94 -13.63 15.24
C GLU A 121 8.61 -14.40 15.40
N PRO A 122 7.72 -14.41 14.38
CA PRO A 122 6.49 -15.19 14.43
C PRO A 122 6.76 -16.66 14.74
N GLY A 123 6.15 -17.19 15.81
CA GLY A 123 6.36 -18.56 16.28
C GLY A 123 7.54 -18.73 17.24
N SER A 124 8.19 -17.65 17.68
CA SER A 124 9.32 -17.70 18.61
C SER A 124 9.03 -17.05 19.98
N VAL A 125 9.92 -17.30 20.93
CA VAL A 125 9.89 -16.74 22.29
C VAL A 125 11.21 -16.00 22.56
N ALA A 126 11.12 -14.74 23.01
CA ALA A 126 12.25 -13.91 23.40
C ALA A 126 12.31 -13.70 24.93
N LEU A 127 13.49 -13.84 25.51
CA LEU A 127 13.76 -13.70 26.95
C LEU A 127 14.74 -12.58 27.23
N SER A 128 14.56 -11.87 28.35
CA SER A 128 15.63 -11.06 28.91
C SER A 128 16.72 -11.94 29.53
N GLU A 129 17.92 -11.37 29.67
CA GLU A 129 19.01 -11.97 30.44
C GLU A 129 18.57 -12.32 31.87
N THR A 130 17.81 -11.43 32.51
CA THR A 130 17.28 -11.64 33.86
C THR A 130 16.39 -12.87 33.89
N ALA A 131 15.47 -13.04 32.92
CA ALA A 131 14.62 -14.22 32.84
C ALA A 131 15.44 -15.50 32.62
N ARG A 132 16.40 -15.46 31.70
CA ARG A 132 17.28 -16.60 31.37
C ARG A 132 18.12 -17.07 32.56
N LYS A 133 18.58 -16.16 33.43
CA LYS A 133 19.42 -16.48 34.61
C LYS A 133 18.73 -17.41 35.63
N PHE A 134 17.39 -17.43 35.66
CA PHE A 134 16.61 -18.24 36.57
C PHE A 134 16.09 -19.55 35.95
N LEU A 135 16.46 -19.85 34.70
CA LEU A 135 16.16 -21.12 34.05
C LEU A 135 17.22 -22.17 34.37
N ASP A 136 16.82 -23.44 34.42
CA ASP A 136 17.78 -24.54 34.53
C ASP A 136 18.58 -24.72 33.22
N GLY A 137 19.68 -25.46 33.30
CA GLY A 137 20.58 -25.64 32.16
C GLY A 137 19.95 -26.36 30.97
N LYS A 138 18.84 -27.10 31.14
CA LYS A 138 18.16 -27.76 30.03
C LYS A 138 17.27 -26.77 29.28
N LEU A 139 16.41 -26.05 30.01
CA LEU A 139 15.52 -25.05 29.44
C LEU A 139 16.30 -23.86 28.84
N ALA A 140 17.36 -23.43 29.53
CA ALA A 140 18.20 -22.32 29.06
C ALA A 140 18.91 -22.61 27.74
N ASN A 141 19.15 -23.88 27.40
CA ASN A 141 19.80 -24.29 26.16
C ASN A 141 18.87 -24.25 24.94
N GLU A 142 17.56 -24.11 25.13
CA GLU A 142 16.60 -23.95 24.04
C GLU A 142 16.66 -22.54 23.43
N PHE A 143 17.29 -21.59 24.13
CA PHE A 143 17.38 -20.19 23.74
C PHE A 143 18.80 -19.81 23.33
N LYS A 144 18.94 -19.26 22.11
CA LYS A 144 20.20 -18.75 21.58
C LYS A 144 20.39 -17.29 21.95
N ASP A 145 21.61 -16.90 22.27
CA ASP A 145 21.97 -15.52 22.55
C ASP A 145 21.82 -14.66 21.29
N ALA A 146 20.99 -13.64 21.37
CA ALA A 146 20.69 -12.70 20.29
C ALA A 146 21.38 -11.33 20.50
N GLY A 147 22.29 -11.24 21.48
CA GLY A 147 23.07 -10.05 21.80
C GLY A 147 22.32 -9.02 22.65
N GLU A 148 23.00 -7.91 22.92
CA GLU A 148 22.42 -6.74 23.59
C GLU A 148 21.54 -5.94 22.62
N ARG A 149 20.34 -5.59 23.07
CA ARG A 149 19.38 -4.77 22.34
C ARG A 149 19.04 -3.54 23.16
N GLU A 150 19.16 -2.38 22.54
CA GLU A 150 18.58 -1.16 23.09
C GLU A 150 17.06 -1.23 22.89
N LEU A 151 16.34 -1.36 24.00
CA LEU A 151 14.89 -1.41 23.98
C LEU A 151 14.35 0.01 24.20
N LYS A 152 13.39 0.41 23.37
CA LYS A 152 12.77 1.74 23.43
C LYS A 152 12.27 2.04 24.86
N ASN A 153 12.63 3.22 25.37
CA ASN A 153 12.30 3.71 26.72
C ASN A 153 12.87 2.87 27.88
N ILE A 154 13.92 2.08 27.65
CA ILE A 154 14.66 1.36 28.69
C ILE A 154 16.10 1.91 28.69
N VAL A 155 16.54 2.42 29.84
CA VAL A 155 17.81 3.16 29.98
C VAL A 155 19.04 2.28 29.73
N GLU A 156 18.93 0.99 30.00
CA GLU A 156 20.02 0.03 29.86
C GLU A 156 19.73 -0.97 28.73
N ALA A 157 20.75 -1.30 27.94
CA ALA A 157 20.63 -2.34 26.92
C ALA A 157 20.31 -3.69 27.59
N VAL A 158 19.31 -4.38 27.06
CA VAL A 158 18.89 -5.69 27.57
C VAL A 158 19.46 -6.76 26.64
N ARG A 159 20.20 -7.71 27.19
CA ARG A 159 20.65 -8.88 26.45
C ARG A 159 19.50 -9.86 26.26
N VAL A 160 19.28 -10.30 25.02
CA VAL A 160 18.11 -11.07 24.62
C VAL A 160 18.50 -12.50 24.23
N PHE A 161 17.63 -13.46 24.55
CA PHE A 161 17.77 -14.86 24.13
C PHE A 161 16.49 -15.32 23.41
N ILE A 162 16.61 -16.01 22.27
CA ILE A 162 15.47 -16.39 21.42
C ILE A 162 15.42 -17.91 21.21
N SER A 163 14.22 -18.50 21.30
CA SER A 163 13.99 -19.93 21.02
C SER A 163 14.16 -20.23 19.53
N GLY A 164 14.90 -21.29 19.19
CA GLY A 164 15.40 -21.59 17.82
C GLY A 164 14.42 -21.39 16.65
N GLY A 165 14.70 -20.37 15.83
CA GLY A 165 14.18 -20.21 14.47
C GLY A 165 14.98 -21.03 13.45
N VAL A 166 14.29 -21.43 12.38
CA VAL A 166 14.83 -21.91 11.10
C VAL A 166 16.02 -21.03 10.68
N GLU A 167 17.03 -21.61 10.04
CA GLU A 167 18.19 -20.90 9.48
C GLU A 167 17.76 -19.73 8.57
N GLY A 168 17.54 -18.56 9.19
CA GLY A 168 17.47 -17.27 8.56
C GLY A 168 18.84 -16.64 8.66
N ASN A 169 19.42 -16.33 7.50
CA ASN A 169 20.65 -15.57 7.32
C ASN A 169 20.92 -14.60 8.47
N SER A 170 22.13 -14.67 9.04
CA SER A 170 22.75 -13.58 9.77
C SER A 170 23.05 -12.41 8.82
N GLY A 171 22.00 -11.81 8.26
CA GLY A 171 21.99 -10.40 7.95
C GLY A 171 21.54 -9.69 9.21
N THR A 172 22.25 -8.64 9.58
CA THR A 172 21.65 -7.47 10.24
C THR A 172 20.21 -7.31 9.75
N PRO A 173 19.19 -7.01 10.59
CA PRO A 173 17.87 -6.68 10.07
C PRO A 173 18.10 -5.65 8.97
N ALA A 174 17.79 -6.00 7.72
CA ALA A 174 17.80 -5.02 6.67
C ALA A 174 16.81 -3.98 7.19
N GLN A 175 17.35 -2.83 7.58
CA GLN A 175 16.54 -1.65 7.80
C GLN A 175 15.71 -1.56 6.53
N THR A 176 14.42 -1.82 6.62
CA THR A 176 13.58 -1.81 5.43
C THR A 176 13.61 -0.36 4.95
N ASP A 177 14.36 -0.08 3.88
CA ASP A 177 14.46 1.27 3.30
C ASP A 177 13.14 1.75 2.69
N LYS A 178 12.10 0.91 2.74
CA LYS A 178 10.72 1.26 2.43
C LYS A 178 10.25 2.41 3.33
N PRO A 179 9.52 3.39 2.78
CA PRO A 179 8.95 4.49 3.53
C PRO A 179 7.97 3.96 4.57
N SER A 180 8.14 4.42 5.80
CA SER A 180 7.27 4.07 6.92
C SER A 180 6.37 5.23 7.32
N ILE A 181 5.10 4.95 7.59
CA ILE A 181 4.09 5.96 7.90
C ILE A 181 3.30 5.62 9.17
N ALA A 182 3.12 6.62 10.03
CA ALA A 182 2.18 6.59 11.13
C ALA A 182 0.98 7.49 10.83
N VAL A 183 -0.23 7.01 11.09
CA VAL A 183 -1.45 7.84 11.03
C VAL A 183 -1.91 8.11 12.46
N LEU A 184 -1.90 9.39 12.85
CA LEU A 184 -2.35 9.80 14.17
C LEU A 184 -3.87 9.88 14.25
N PRO A 185 -4.45 9.72 15.45
CA PRO A 185 -5.86 10.04 15.67
C PRO A 185 -6.17 11.45 15.19
N PHE A 186 -7.25 11.63 14.43
CA PHE A 186 -7.65 12.95 13.98
C PHE A 186 -8.22 13.75 15.15
N ASP A 187 -7.87 15.03 15.22
CA ASP A 187 -8.38 15.92 16.25
C ASP A 187 -9.85 16.27 16.03
N ASN A 188 -10.70 16.02 17.02
CA ASN A 188 -12.09 16.47 17.02
C ASN A 188 -12.18 17.93 17.50
N MET A 189 -12.35 18.86 16.56
CA MET A 189 -12.50 20.29 16.86
C MET A 189 -13.95 20.73 17.05
N SER A 190 -14.90 19.79 17.10
CA SER A 190 -16.33 20.07 17.20
C SER A 190 -16.86 20.09 18.64
N GLY A 191 -16.10 19.53 19.59
CA GLY A 191 -16.47 19.47 21.02
C GLY A 191 -17.60 18.50 21.36
N ASP A 192 -18.02 17.66 20.40
CA ASP A 192 -19.08 16.68 20.53
C ASP A 192 -18.47 15.27 20.57
N ALA A 193 -18.74 14.53 21.65
CA ALA A 193 -18.17 13.21 21.88
C ALA A 193 -18.66 12.15 20.86
N GLU A 194 -19.82 12.34 20.22
CA GLU A 194 -20.26 11.44 19.14
C GLU A 194 -19.36 11.53 17.90
N GLN A 195 -18.67 12.66 17.72
CA GLN A 195 -17.78 12.91 16.58
C GLN A 195 -16.35 12.42 16.82
N GLU A 196 -16.06 12.01 18.05
CA GLU A 196 -14.80 11.37 18.41
C GLU A 196 -14.65 10.02 17.72
N PHE A 197 -15.74 9.24 17.66
CA PHE A 197 -15.77 7.96 16.95
C PHE A 197 -15.56 8.11 15.45
N PHE A 198 -16.05 9.20 14.87
CA PHE A 198 -15.84 9.51 13.46
C PHE A 198 -14.36 9.83 13.18
N ALA A 199 -13.72 10.63 14.03
CA ALA A 199 -12.30 10.95 13.89
C ALA A 199 -11.39 9.73 14.07
N ASP A 200 -11.70 8.86 15.02
CA ASP A 200 -11.00 7.60 15.23
C ASP A 200 -11.21 6.62 14.08
N GLY A 201 -12.45 6.49 13.61
CA GLY A 201 -12.81 5.63 12.48
C GLY A 201 -12.07 6.03 11.21
N MET A 202 -12.01 7.33 10.89
CA MET A 202 -11.22 7.83 9.75
C MET A 202 -9.74 7.45 9.84
N ALA A 203 -9.11 7.64 11.00
CA ALA A 203 -7.70 7.27 11.17
C ALA A 203 -7.48 5.76 10.98
N GLU A 204 -8.38 4.93 11.49
CA GLU A 204 -8.35 3.47 11.35
C GLU A 204 -8.55 3.01 9.89
N ASP A 205 -9.50 3.60 9.18
CA ASP A 205 -9.78 3.29 7.78
C ASP A 205 -8.60 3.72 6.89
N ILE A 206 -7.96 4.86 7.18
CA ILE A 206 -6.76 5.31 6.46
C ILE A 206 -5.60 4.33 6.70
N ILE A 207 -5.36 3.88 7.95
CA ILE A 207 -4.34 2.87 8.26
C ILE A 207 -4.59 1.59 7.46
N THR A 208 -5.84 1.13 7.44
CA THR A 208 -6.26 -0.08 6.73
C THR A 208 -6.06 0.06 5.23
N GLY A 209 -6.43 1.21 4.65
CA GLY A 209 -6.28 1.48 3.24
C GLY A 209 -4.82 1.62 2.80
N LEU A 210 -4.00 2.35 3.55
CA LEU A 210 -2.57 2.50 3.26
C LEU A 210 -1.81 1.16 3.38
N SER A 211 -2.25 0.26 4.27
CA SER A 211 -1.63 -1.07 4.44
C SER A 211 -1.76 -1.97 3.21
N ARG A 212 -2.66 -1.63 2.27
CA ARG A 212 -2.83 -2.33 0.99
C ARG A 212 -1.77 -1.95 -0.04
N PHE A 213 -0.95 -0.92 0.23
CA PHE A 213 0.19 -0.55 -0.60
C PHE A 213 1.45 -1.26 -0.08
N GLY A 214 1.88 -2.34 -0.75
CA GLY A 214 3.07 -3.12 -0.35
C GLY A 214 4.41 -2.36 -0.37
N SER A 215 4.40 -1.13 -0.93
CA SER A 215 5.51 -0.18 -0.93
C SER A 215 5.66 0.58 0.39
N LEU A 216 4.61 0.64 1.23
CA LEU A 216 4.59 1.38 2.48
C LEU A 216 4.68 0.44 3.70
N LEU A 217 5.44 0.84 4.72
CA LEU A 217 5.39 0.24 6.05
C LEU A 217 4.45 1.06 6.93
N VAL A 218 3.22 0.58 7.13
CA VAL A 218 2.21 1.29 7.93
C VAL A 218 2.26 0.84 9.40
N ILE A 219 2.34 1.81 10.31
CA ILE A 219 2.31 1.53 11.75
C ILE A 219 0.89 1.19 12.19
N ALA A 220 0.78 0.12 12.99
CA ALA A 220 -0.49 -0.34 13.52
C ALA A 220 -1.16 0.72 14.42
N ARG A 221 -2.49 0.80 14.31
CA ARG A 221 -3.38 1.70 15.06
C ARG A 221 -3.04 1.82 16.53
N ASN A 222 -2.82 0.71 17.23
CA ASN A 222 -2.59 0.73 18.68
C ASN A 222 -1.33 1.52 19.07
N SER A 223 -0.33 1.56 18.19
CA SER A 223 0.90 2.32 18.43
C SER A 223 0.72 3.82 18.22
N THR A 224 -0.17 4.25 17.32
CA THR A 224 -0.43 5.67 17.06
C THR A 224 -1.50 6.24 18.00
N PHE A 225 -2.47 5.42 18.42
CA PHE A 225 -3.55 5.85 19.31
C PHE A 225 -3.10 6.09 20.75
N SER A 226 -1.93 5.59 21.17
CA SER A 226 -1.35 5.93 22.48
C SER A 226 -1.00 7.42 22.62
N PHE A 227 -0.89 8.15 21.50
CA PHE A 227 -0.63 9.59 21.48
C PHE A 227 -1.91 10.44 21.55
N LYS A 228 -3.09 9.82 21.57
CA LYS A 228 -4.36 10.53 21.57
C LYS A 228 -4.50 11.47 22.79
N GLY A 229 -4.95 12.69 22.53
CA GLY A 229 -5.14 13.72 23.57
C GLY A 229 -3.85 14.25 24.19
N GLN A 230 -2.70 13.91 23.63
CA GLN A 230 -1.40 14.40 24.07
C GLN A 230 -0.91 15.47 23.09
N ALA A 231 -0.53 16.64 23.60
CA ALA A 231 0.13 17.66 22.80
C ALA A 231 1.60 17.26 22.60
N ILE A 232 1.87 16.44 21.58
CA ILE A 232 3.21 15.90 21.28
C ILE A 232 3.67 16.41 19.91
N ASP A 233 4.93 16.79 19.83
CA ASP A 233 5.58 17.17 18.58
C ASP A 233 5.66 15.97 17.63
N VAL A 234 5.24 16.16 16.39
CA VAL A 234 5.29 15.14 15.32
C VAL A 234 6.69 14.54 15.18
N LYS A 235 7.76 15.32 15.37
CA LYS A 235 9.13 14.80 15.35
C LYS A 235 9.37 13.78 16.45
N GLN A 236 8.83 14.03 17.63
CA GLN A 236 8.93 13.11 18.76
C GLN A 236 8.10 11.85 18.50
N VAL A 237 6.91 11.98 17.92
CA VAL A 237 6.09 10.82 17.51
C VAL A 237 6.85 9.95 16.50
N ALA A 238 7.46 10.58 15.50
CA ALA A 238 8.21 9.87 14.46
C ALA A 238 9.43 9.13 15.00
N VAL A 239 10.24 9.78 15.85
CA VAL A 239 11.37 9.13 16.55
C VAL A 239 10.86 7.98 17.42
N THR A 240 9.75 8.20 18.13
CA THR A 240 9.16 7.20 19.02
C THR A 240 8.70 5.99 18.23
N LEU A 241 8.03 6.17 17.11
CA LEU A 241 7.48 5.09 16.29
C LEU A 241 8.48 4.53 15.25
N GLY A 242 9.64 5.15 15.09
CA GLY A 242 10.61 4.79 14.06
C GLY A 242 10.08 5.01 12.65
N VAL A 243 9.26 6.04 12.43
CA VAL A 243 8.64 6.32 11.13
C VAL A 243 9.26 7.50 10.39
N ARG A 244 9.23 7.42 9.06
CA ARG A 244 9.66 8.49 8.16
C ARG A 244 8.59 9.56 7.98
N TYR A 245 7.33 9.14 7.89
CA TYR A 245 6.19 9.99 7.61
C TYR A 245 5.15 9.92 8.73
N VAL A 246 4.51 11.05 8.99
CA VAL A 246 3.38 11.13 9.91
C VAL A 246 2.23 11.83 9.22
N LEU A 247 1.06 11.18 9.22
CA LEU A 247 -0.20 11.76 8.81
C LEU A 247 -0.97 12.21 10.04
N GLU A 248 -1.32 13.48 10.09
CA GLU A 248 -2.20 14.06 11.10
C GLU A 248 -3.37 14.80 10.45
N GLY A 249 -4.40 15.07 11.23
CA GLY A 249 -5.55 15.78 10.72
C GLY A 249 -6.51 16.21 11.80
N SER A 250 -7.53 16.94 11.39
CA SER A 250 -8.59 17.42 12.27
C SER A 250 -9.92 17.43 11.57
N ILE A 251 -10.98 17.33 12.35
CA ILE A 251 -12.36 17.26 11.90
C ILE A 251 -13.16 18.32 12.63
N ARG A 252 -13.96 19.06 11.88
CA ARG A 252 -14.86 20.08 12.40
C ARG A 252 -16.22 19.99 11.73
N LYS A 253 -17.26 19.73 12.51
CA LYS A 253 -18.66 19.75 12.07
C LYS A 253 -19.31 21.06 12.49
N GLY A 254 -20.12 21.63 11.60
CA GLY A 254 -20.95 22.80 11.88
C GLY A 254 -22.26 22.71 11.10
N GLY A 255 -23.38 22.52 11.82
CA GLY A 255 -24.67 22.21 11.19
C GLY A 255 -24.58 20.93 10.37
N ASP A 256 -25.02 21.01 9.12
CA ASP A 256 -25.02 19.89 8.15
C ASP A 256 -23.75 19.84 7.30
N ARG A 257 -22.64 20.45 7.76
CA ARG A 257 -21.36 20.41 7.03
C ARG A 257 -20.25 19.89 7.91
N ILE A 258 -19.38 19.08 7.30
CA ILE A 258 -18.16 18.59 7.93
C ILE A 258 -16.95 19.07 7.13
N ARG A 259 -15.93 19.45 7.87
CA ARG A 259 -14.63 19.84 7.35
C ARG A 259 -13.59 18.90 7.90
N VAL A 260 -12.88 18.23 7.01
CA VAL A 260 -11.72 17.41 7.34
C VAL A 260 -10.49 18.11 6.78
N THR A 261 -9.45 18.22 7.59
CA THR A 261 -8.11 18.62 7.13
C THR A 261 -7.15 17.48 7.41
N ALA A 262 -6.30 17.15 6.46
CA ALA A 262 -5.28 16.12 6.60
C ALA A 262 -3.95 16.66 6.09
N GLN A 263 -2.85 16.29 6.74
CA GLN A 263 -1.51 16.78 6.43
C GLN A 263 -0.48 15.68 6.62
N LEU A 264 0.40 15.54 5.64
CA LEU A 264 1.49 14.58 5.63
C LEU A 264 2.80 15.30 5.91
N ILE A 265 3.54 14.81 6.90
CA ILE A 265 4.74 15.46 7.42
C ILE A 265 5.94 14.52 7.26
N ASP A 266 7.03 15.05 6.73
CA ASP A 266 8.34 14.40 6.71
C ASP A 266 9.01 14.57 8.09
N ALA A 267 9.25 13.46 8.79
CA ALA A 267 9.75 13.47 10.16
C ALA A 267 11.16 14.05 10.33
N ASP A 268 12.05 13.86 9.34
CA ASP A 268 13.44 14.33 9.42
C ASP A 268 13.49 15.86 9.38
N SER A 269 12.80 16.46 8.40
CA SER A 269 12.80 17.92 8.24
C SER A 269 11.77 18.60 9.14
N GLY A 270 10.64 17.94 9.41
CA GLY A 270 9.44 18.53 9.99
C GLY A 270 8.61 19.33 8.98
N ASN A 271 8.88 19.19 7.67
CA ASN A 271 8.15 19.91 6.64
C ASN A 271 6.85 19.17 6.30
N HIS A 272 5.79 19.94 6.06
CA HIS A 272 4.57 19.43 5.44
C HIS A 272 4.86 19.18 3.97
N ILE A 273 4.77 17.92 3.54
CA ILE A 273 4.97 17.53 2.14
C ILE A 273 3.65 17.53 1.37
N TRP A 274 2.52 17.34 2.07
CA TRP A 274 1.18 17.46 1.50
C TRP A 274 0.19 17.94 2.56
N ALA A 275 -0.83 18.70 2.14
CA ALA A 275 -1.92 19.14 3.00
C ALA A 275 -3.17 19.42 2.16
N GLU A 276 -4.31 18.89 2.59
CA GLU A 276 -5.58 19.10 1.90
C GLU A 276 -6.74 19.30 2.87
N ARG A 277 -7.80 19.92 2.35
CA ARG A 277 -9.03 20.22 3.07
C ARG A 277 -10.24 19.77 2.27
N TYR A 278 -11.09 18.99 2.93
CA TYR A 278 -12.32 18.44 2.39
C TYR A 278 -13.49 19.10 3.11
N ASP A 279 -14.35 19.79 2.37
CA ASP A 279 -15.63 20.31 2.85
C ASP A 279 -16.76 19.47 2.23
N ARG A 280 -17.60 18.84 3.06
CA ARG A 280 -18.72 17.99 2.63
C ARG A 280 -20.01 18.34 3.36
N GLU A 281 -21.13 18.12 2.66
CA GLU A 281 -22.47 18.18 3.26
C GLU A 281 -22.80 16.82 3.86
N VAL A 282 -23.33 16.80 5.07
CA VAL A 282 -23.57 15.58 5.86
C VAL A 282 -24.99 15.11 5.61
N SER A 283 -25.22 14.39 4.51
CA SER A 283 -26.45 13.63 4.30
C SER A 283 -26.35 12.23 4.93
N ASP A 284 -25.17 11.62 4.83
CA ASP A 284 -24.80 10.34 5.44
C ASP A 284 -23.35 10.45 5.90
N ILE A 285 -23.13 10.33 7.22
CA ILE A 285 -21.81 10.52 7.81
C ILE A 285 -20.84 9.40 7.42
N PHE A 286 -21.30 8.17 7.25
CA PHE A 286 -20.44 7.04 6.88
C PHE A 286 -20.03 7.12 5.41
N ALA A 287 -20.96 7.49 4.52
CA ALA A 287 -20.62 7.73 3.12
C ALA A 287 -19.58 8.86 2.96
N VAL A 288 -19.70 9.93 3.76
CA VAL A 288 -18.68 11.00 3.79
C VAL A 288 -17.35 10.49 4.36
N GLN A 289 -17.37 9.59 5.37
CA GLN A 289 -16.17 8.95 5.90
C GLN A 289 -15.42 8.19 4.82
N ASP A 290 -16.12 7.29 4.11
CA ASP A 290 -15.55 6.44 3.08
C ASP A 290 -14.99 7.27 1.92
N GLU A 291 -15.75 8.29 1.48
CA GLU A 291 -15.34 9.18 0.39
C GLU A 291 -14.06 9.95 0.75
N VAL A 292 -14.03 10.59 1.92
CA VAL A 292 -12.89 11.41 2.34
C VAL A 292 -11.68 10.53 2.65
N THR A 293 -11.87 9.38 3.30
CA THR A 293 -10.79 8.44 3.60
C THR A 293 -10.16 7.92 2.31
N GLY A 294 -10.97 7.47 1.35
CA GLY A 294 -10.49 7.03 0.04
C GLY A 294 -9.72 8.13 -0.69
N ALA A 295 -10.23 9.37 -0.67
CA ALA A 295 -9.54 10.52 -1.27
C ALA A 295 -8.17 10.80 -0.61
N ILE A 296 -8.08 10.71 0.72
CA ILE A 296 -6.82 10.88 1.46
C ILE A 296 -5.83 9.77 1.10
N ILE A 297 -6.27 8.50 1.10
CA ILE A 297 -5.40 7.35 0.78
C ILE A 297 -4.86 7.46 -0.65
N ALA A 298 -5.74 7.76 -1.61
CA ALA A 298 -5.39 7.88 -3.02
C ALA A 298 -4.44 9.06 -3.31
N ALA A 299 -4.50 10.12 -2.50
CA ALA A 299 -3.59 11.25 -2.59
C ALA A 299 -2.22 10.98 -1.93
N ILE A 300 -2.19 10.34 -0.75
CA ILE A 300 -0.96 10.21 0.06
C ILE A 300 0.08 9.28 -0.55
N ALA A 301 -0.33 8.10 -1.04
CA ALA A 301 0.65 7.13 -1.54
C ALA A 301 1.50 7.69 -2.71
N PRO A 302 0.90 8.36 -3.73
CA PRO A 302 1.68 9.03 -4.78
C PRO A 302 2.56 10.17 -4.29
N GLU A 303 2.14 10.94 -3.28
CA GLU A 303 2.93 12.04 -2.72
C GLU A 303 4.20 11.53 -2.00
N ILE A 304 4.07 10.41 -1.28
CA ILE A 304 5.23 9.71 -0.68
C ILE A 304 6.18 9.23 -1.78
N ASP A 305 5.66 8.58 -2.83
CA ASP A 305 6.49 8.11 -3.94
C ASP A 305 7.23 9.29 -4.61
N GLN A 306 6.56 10.42 -4.88
CA GLN A 306 7.21 11.60 -5.43
C GLN A 306 8.33 12.13 -4.53
N PHE A 307 8.09 12.20 -3.23
CA PHE A 307 9.09 12.68 -2.28
C PHE A 307 10.30 11.72 -2.16
N GLU A 308 10.07 10.41 -2.16
CA GLU A 308 11.14 9.40 -2.18
C GLU A 308 11.92 9.42 -3.51
N ILE A 309 11.27 9.65 -4.65
CA ILE A 309 11.93 9.88 -5.94
C ILE A 309 12.88 11.08 -5.86
N GLU A 310 12.45 12.21 -5.32
CA GLU A 310 13.30 13.39 -5.17
C GLU A 310 14.47 13.17 -4.22
N ARG A 311 14.26 12.38 -3.16
CA ARG A 311 15.30 12.01 -2.20
C ARG A 311 16.35 11.11 -2.85
N SER A 312 15.93 10.06 -3.55
CA SER A 312 16.83 9.14 -4.29
C SER A 312 17.68 9.90 -5.32
N ARG A 313 17.10 10.89 -6.03
CA ARG A 313 17.86 11.75 -6.98
C ARG A 313 19.01 12.53 -6.35
N ARG A 314 19.02 12.74 -5.03
CA ARG A 314 20.09 13.47 -4.32
C ARG A 314 21.24 12.54 -3.88
N LYS A 315 21.03 11.22 -3.87
CA LYS A 315 22.05 10.22 -3.54
C LYS A 315 23.01 9.99 -4.72
N SER A 316 24.24 9.55 -4.44
CA SER A 316 25.17 9.14 -5.50
C SER A 316 24.71 7.81 -6.11
N PRO A 317 24.78 7.59 -7.44
CA PRO A 317 24.39 6.31 -8.05
C PRO A 317 25.15 5.08 -7.52
N ALA A 318 26.33 5.28 -6.92
CA ALA A 318 27.12 4.21 -6.31
C ALA A 318 26.58 3.75 -4.95
N GLU A 319 25.63 4.48 -4.37
CA GLU A 319 25.04 4.23 -3.05
C GLU A 319 23.62 3.66 -3.14
N PHE A 320 23.10 3.43 -4.36
CA PHE A 320 21.72 3.01 -4.55
C PHE A 320 21.52 1.57 -4.10
N ASP A 321 20.56 1.39 -3.19
CA ASP A 321 19.98 0.10 -2.85
C ASP A 321 18.87 -0.30 -3.86
N ALA A 322 18.23 -1.45 -3.63
CA ALA A 322 17.15 -1.93 -4.48
C ALA A 322 15.91 -0.99 -4.45
N TRP A 323 15.65 -0.31 -3.34
CA TRP A 323 14.56 0.64 -3.18
C TRP A 323 14.82 1.94 -3.94
N ASP A 324 16.03 2.49 -3.86
CA ASP A 324 16.44 3.67 -4.62
C ASP A 324 16.33 3.44 -6.14
N LEU A 325 16.73 2.24 -6.61
CA LEU A 325 16.56 1.82 -7.99
C LEU A 325 15.08 1.68 -8.35
N TYR A 326 14.27 1.06 -7.50
CA TYR A 326 12.83 0.97 -7.71
C TYR A 326 12.19 2.37 -7.86
N GLN A 327 12.53 3.32 -6.99
CA GLN A 327 12.04 4.70 -7.07
C GLN A 327 12.51 5.41 -8.34
N LYS A 328 13.78 5.24 -8.74
CA LYS A 328 14.28 5.76 -10.02
C LYS A 328 13.54 5.16 -11.22
N GLY A 329 13.21 3.86 -11.16
CA GLY A 329 12.40 3.16 -12.16
C GLY A 329 10.98 3.73 -12.25
N LEU A 330 10.31 3.94 -11.12
CA LEU A 330 8.98 4.56 -11.05
C LEU A 330 8.99 5.97 -11.68
N ALA A 331 9.99 6.78 -11.35
CA ALA A 331 10.13 8.12 -11.91
C ALA A 331 10.29 8.13 -13.44
N ALA A 332 10.89 7.09 -14.02
CA ALA A 332 10.98 6.92 -15.47
C ALA A 332 9.65 6.41 -16.02
N PHE A 333 9.05 5.39 -15.39
CA PHE A 333 7.75 4.84 -15.79
C PHE A 333 6.66 5.92 -15.87
N HIS A 334 6.55 6.80 -14.88
CA HIS A 334 5.57 7.91 -14.85
C HIS A 334 5.77 8.97 -15.94
N ARG A 335 6.94 9.06 -16.59
CA ARG A 335 7.12 9.94 -17.75
C ARG A 335 6.53 9.36 -19.03
N ALA A 336 6.26 8.05 -19.06
CA ALA A 336 5.51 7.33 -20.09
C ALA A 336 6.00 7.50 -21.55
N GLY A 337 7.26 7.88 -21.77
CA GLY A 337 7.90 7.93 -23.09
C GLY A 337 8.56 6.60 -23.48
N PRO A 338 8.74 6.29 -24.79
CA PRO A 338 9.41 5.06 -25.22
C PRO A 338 10.81 4.88 -24.61
N ALA A 339 11.64 5.94 -24.60
CA ALA A 339 12.96 5.90 -23.99
C ALA A 339 12.90 5.80 -22.46
N ASP A 340 11.87 6.38 -21.84
CA ASP A 340 11.67 6.31 -20.40
C ASP A 340 11.23 4.90 -19.95
N PHE A 341 10.41 4.20 -20.73
CA PHE A 341 10.09 2.81 -20.43
C PHE A 341 11.32 1.92 -20.51
N VAL A 342 12.20 2.11 -21.50
CA VAL A 342 13.48 1.36 -21.56
C VAL A 342 14.31 1.65 -20.31
N ALA A 343 14.47 2.91 -19.93
CA ALA A 343 15.19 3.29 -18.72
C ALA A 343 14.54 2.71 -17.44
N ALA A 344 13.21 2.67 -17.38
CA ALA A 344 12.47 2.06 -16.28
C ALA A 344 12.74 0.55 -16.19
N ILE A 345 12.66 -0.17 -17.32
CA ILE A 345 12.95 -1.60 -17.43
C ILE A 345 14.36 -1.89 -16.93
N ASP A 346 15.37 -1.17 -17.43
CA ASP A 346 16.77 -1.36 -17.05
C ASP A 346 16.98 -1.12 -15.55
N THR A 347 16.28 -0.15 -14.97
CA THR A 347 16.41 0.20 -13.55
C THR A 347 15.70 -0.80 -12.65
N PHE A 348 14.49 -1.24 -13.01
CA PHE A 348 13.78 -2.28 -12.26
C PHE A 348 14.52 -3.63 -12.33
N ASP A 349 15.09 -3.98 -13.48
CA ASP A 349 15.90 -5.18 -13.61
C ASP A 349 17.12 -5.14 -12.68
N GLN A 350 17.80 -4.00 -12.56
CA GLN A 350 18.89 -3.82 -11.58
C GLN A 350 18.38 -3.96 -10.14
N ALA A 351 17.21 -3.41 -9.81
CA ALA A 351 16.60 -3.57 -8.48
C ALA A 351 16.35 -5.05 -8.16
N THR A 352 15.83 -5.82 -9.11
CA THR A 352 15.60 -7.27 -8.94
C THR A 352 16.88 -8.11 -8.87
N GLN A 353 17.99 -7.61 -9.44
CA GLN A 353 19.29 -8.26 -9.31
C GLN A 353 19.91 -8.01 -7.92
N LEU A 354 19.71 -6.82 -7.35
CA LEU A 354 20.15 -6.51 -5.99
C LEU A 354 19.30 -7.22 -4.93
N ASP A 355 17.98 -7.24 -5.11
CA ASP A 355 17.05 -7.98 -4.25
C ASP A 355 16.08 -8.84 -5.09
N PRO A 356 16.41 -10.12 -5.30
CA PRO A 356 15.53 -11.05 -6.00
C PRO A 356 14.19 -11.29 -5.31
N GLY A 357 14.06 -10.98 -4.01
CA GLY A 357 12.83 -11.07 -3.24
C GLY A 357 11.90 -9.86 -3.39
N PHE A 358 12.33 -8.82 -4.12
CA PHE A 358 11.56 -7.58 -4.24
C PHE A 358 10.42 -7.70 -5.27
N ALA A 359 9.29 -8.25 -4.84
CA ALA A 359 8.11 -8.53 -5.68
C ALA A 359 7.65 -7.32 -6.53
N LEU A 360 7.61 -6.11 -5.95
CA LEU A 360 7.15 -4.91 -6.66
C LEU A 360 8.07 -4.51 -7.81
N ALA A 361 9.38 -4.70 -7.66
CA ALA A 361 10.32 -4.44 -8.74
C ALA A 361 10.08 -5.38 -9.92
N TRP A 362 9.82 -6.67 -9.67
CA TRP A 362 9.44 -7.62 -10.71
C TRP A 362 8.12 -7.24 -11.40
N ALA A 363 7.09 -6.85 -10.63
CA ALA A 363 5.80 -6.43 -11.16
C ALA A 363 5.92 -5.18 -12.04
N MET A 364 6.61 -4.15 -11.57
CA MET A 364 6.84 -2.92 -12.34
C MET A 364 7.73 -3.14 -13.57
N ALA A 365 8.72 -4.03 -13.48
CA ALA A 365 9.52 -4.44 -14.61
C ALA A 365 8.67 -5.12 -15.71
N ALA A 366 7.67 -5.92 -15.34
CA ALA A 366 6.73 -6.51 -16.27
C ALA A 366 5.77 -5.47 -16.86
N LEU A 367 5.27 -4.55 -16.03
CA LEU A 367 4.36 -3.50 -16.46
C LEU A 367 5.05 -2.53 -17.44
N ALA A 368 6.27 -2.10 -17.14
CA ALA A 368 7.07 -1.25 -18.03
C ALA A 368 7.35 -1.91 -19.38
N ARG A 369 7.68 -3.22 -19.39
CA ARG A 369 7.82 -4.00 -20.62
C ARG A 369 6.54 -4.05 -21.44
N THR A 370 5.41 -4.28 -20.77
CA THR A 370 4.11 -4.37 -21.43
C THR A 370 3.70 -3.02 -22.03
N GLN A 371 3.88 -1.93 -21.28
CA GLN A 371 3.61 -0.57 -21.77
C GLN A 371 4.55 -0.16 -22.91
N TYR A 372 5.82 -0.55 -22.84
CA TYR A 372 6.75 -0.33 -23.96
C TYR A 372 6.35 -1.14 -25.20
N ALA A 373 5.92 -2.39 -25.04
CA ALA A 373 5.45 -3.22 -26.14
C ALA A 373 4.19 -2.65 -26.82
N LEU A 374 3.30 -2.02 -26.05
CA LEU A 374 2.11 -1.34 -26.56
C LEU A 374 2.47 -0.03 -27.26
N ASN A 375 3.19 0.84 -26.57
CA ASN A 375 3.31 2.26 -26.95
C ASN A 375 4.64 2.63 -27.64
N GLY A 376 5.70 1.86 -27.44
CA GLY A 376 7.08 2.24 -27.83
C GLY A 376 7.63 1.59 -29.10
N ARG A 377 6.87 0.73 -29.78
CA ARG A 377 7.24 0.02 -31.03
C ARG A 377 8.65 -0.64 -30.99
N PRO A 378 8.95 -1.50 -30.00
CA PRO A 378 10.23 -2.22 -29.96
C PRO A 378 10.39 -3.19 -31.13
N GLU A 379 11.64 -3.39 -31.58
CA GLU A 379 12.00 -4.41 -32.56
C GLU A 379 11.78 -5.83 -32.00
N ASP A 380 12.17 -6.07 -30.76
CA ASP A 380 12.09 -7.38 -30.09
C ASP A 380 10.82 -7.56 -29.23
N ARG A 381 9.68 -7.12 -29.75
CA ARG A 381 8.38 -7.09 -29.05
C ARG A 381 7.98 -8.43 -28.41
N ASP A 382 8.11 -9.53 -29.15
CA ASP A 382 7.71 -10.87 -28.68
C ASP A 382 8.57 -11.37 -27.52
N GLN A 383 9.88 -11.11 -27.58
CA GLN A 383 10.78 -11.46 -26.49
C GLN A 383 10.48 -10.61 -25.25
N LEU A 384 10.22 -9.32 -25.45
CA LEU A 384 9.93 -8.38 -24.37
C LEU A 384 8.70 -8.82 -23.55
N ILE A 385 7.60 -9.17 -24.22
CA ILE A 385 6.38 -9.60 -23.52
C ILE A 385 6.49 -11.00 -22.92
N ARG A 386 7.31 -11.89 -23.50
CA ARG A 386 7.61 -13.18 -22.87
C ARG A 386 8.31 -12.99 -21.52
N VAL A 387 9.31 -12.12 -21.47
CA VAL A 387 10.00 -11.78 -20.22
C VAL A 387 9.06 -11.08 -19.23
N ALA A 388 8.15 -10.22 -19.71
CA ALA A 388 7.14 -9.62 -18.84
C ALA A 388 6.28 -10.68 -18.13
N ARG A 389 5.85 -11.73 -18.85
CA ARG A 389 5.09 -12.85 -18.27
C ARG A 389 5.91 -13.66 -17.25
N GLU A 390 7.20 -13.87 -17.49
CA GLU A 390 8.11 -14.52 -16.54
C GLU A 390 8.27 -13.69 -15.25
N ASN A 391 8.44 -12.37 -15.39
CA ASN A 391 8.56 -11.45 -14.26
C ASN A 391 7.29 -11.42 -13.40
N VAL A 392 6.11 -11.42 -14.01
CA VAL A 392 4.83 -11.54 -13.28
C VAL A 392 4.76 -12.85 -12.48
N GLN A 393 5.15 -13.97 -13.07
CA GLN A 393 5.15 -15.26 -12.36
C GLN A 393 6.10 -15.25 -11.14
N ILE A 394 7.23 -14.54 -11.23
CA ILE A 394 8.11 -14.33 -10.08
C ILE A 394 7.42 -13.44 -9.04
N ALA A 395 6.90 -12.29 -9.45
CA ALA A 395 6.21 -11.34 -8.57
C ALA A 395 5.07 -11.99 -7.80
N LEU A 396 4.19 -12.75 -8.47
CA LEU A 396 3.08 -13.47 -7.85
C LEU A 396 3.51 -14.63 -6.96
N ARG A 397 4.67 -15.26 -7.19
CA ARG A 397 5.20 -16.27 -6.24
C ARG A 397 5.71 -15.63 -4.96
N LEU A 398 6.30 -14.44 -5.06
CA LEU A 398 6.83 -13.69 -3.92
C LEU A 398 5.71 -13.01 -3.13
N SER A 399 4.70 -12.46 -3.82
CA SER A 399 3.56 -11.78 -3.21
C SER A 399 2.26 -12.04 -4.00
N PRO A 400 1.58 -13.17 -3.77
CA PRO A 400 0.42 -13.60 -4.57
C PRO A 400 -0.81 -12.70 -4.51
N ARG A 401 -0.94 -11.91 -3.44
CA ARG A 401 -2.10 -11.04 -3.17
C ARG A 401 -1.74 -9.56 -3.17
N ASP A 402 -0.54 -9.19 -3.62
CA ASP A 402 -0.19 -7.79 -3.77
C ASP A 402 -0.92 -7.19 -4.99
N PRO A 403 -1.65 -6.08 -4.83
CA PRO A 403 -2.50 -5.54 -5.88
C PRO A 403 -1.70 -5.14 -7.13
N LEU A 404 -0.45 -4.67 -6.98
CA LEU A 404 0.39 -4.29 -8.11
C LEU A 404 0.87 -5.53 -8.89
N CYS A 405 1.18 -6.61 -8.18
CA CYS A 405 1.54 -7.89 -8.80
C CYS A 405 0.37 -8.49 -9.59
N VAL A 406 -0.84 -8.46 -9.03
CA VAL A 406 -2.06 -8.93 -9.72
C VAL A 406 -2.41 -8.02 -10.91
N LEU A 407 -2.25 -6.70 -10.77
CA LEU A 407 -2.44 -5.73 -11.85
C LEU A 407 -1.48 -5.97 -13.03
N ALA A 408 -0.20 -6.23 -12.75
CA ALA A 408 0.78 -6.55 -13.78
C ALA A 408 0.38 -7.83 -14.55
N ASP A 409 -0.12 -8.85 -13.85
CA ASP A 409 -0.64 -10.08 -14.47
C ASP A 409 -1.81 -9.81 -15.41
N GLY A 410 -2.80 -9.04 -14.94
CA GLY A 410 -3.96 -8.69 -15.76
C GLY A 410 -3.58 -7.89 -17.02
N THR A 411 -2.61 -6.99 -16.89
CA THR A 411 -2.10 -6.18 -18.02
C THR A 411 -1.37 -7.04 -19.04
N VAL A 412 -0.55 -7.99 -18.60
CA VAL A 412 0.12 -8.96 -19.49
C VAL A 412 -0.92 -9.84 -20.19
N HIS A 413 -1.93 -10.36 -19.48
CA HIS A 413 -3.01 -11.13 -20.10
C HIS A 413 -3.78 -10.32 -21.16
N SER A 414 -4.10 -9.05 -20.85
CA SER A 414 -4.73 -8.14 -21.80
C SER A 414 -3.91 -7.96 -23.08
N TYR A 415 -2.58 -7.84 -22.95
CA TYR A 415 -1.68 -7.76 -24.10
C TYR A 415 -1.79 -8.97 -25.04
N TYR A 416 -1.86 -10.18 -24.48
CA TYR A 416 -2.02 -11.42 -25.26
C TYR A 416 -3.43 -11.61 -25.84
N ARG A 417 -4.30 -10.58 -25.76
CA ARG A 417 -5.72 -10.62 -26.11
C ARG A 417 -6.53 -11.65 -25.31
N GLU A 418 -6.03 -12.02 -24.14
CA GLU A 418 -6.75 -12.85 -23.17
C GLU A 418 -7.65 -11.94 -22.32
N HIS A 419 -8.43 -11.08 -22.98
CA HIS A 419 -9.08 -9.91 -22.38
C HIS A 419 -9.96 -10.26 -21.18
N GLN A 420 -10.71 -11.37 -21.23
CA GLN A 420 -11.54 -11.81 -20.11
C GLN A 420 -10.72 -12.14 -18.86
N ILE A 421 -9.56 -12.80 -19.04
CA ILE A 421 -8.64 -13.12 -17.94
C ILE A 421 -7.99 -11.83 -17.44
N GLY A 422 -7.52 -10.99 -18.36
CA GLY A 422 -6.90 -9.71 -18.02
C GLY A 422 -7.82 -8.78 -17.22
N ILE A 423 -9.07 -8.63 -17.69
CA ILE A 423 -10.11 -7.83 -17.02
C ILE A 423 -10.41 -8.40 -15.63
N ALA A 424 -10.61 -9.71 -15.50
CA ALA A 424 -10.86 -10.33 -14.20
C ALA A 424 -9.70 -10.08 -13.20
N LYS A 425 -8.45 -10.22 -13.65
CA LYS A 425 -7.27 -9.91 -12.83
C LYS A 425 -7.17 -8.43 -12.43
N LEU A 426 -7.48 -7.52 -13.35
CA LEU A 426 -7.50 -6.08 -13.05
C LEU A 426 -8.62 -5.74 -12.05
N GLN A 427 -9.76 -6.43 -12.11
CA GLN A 427 -10.81 -6.34 -11.10
C GLN A 427 -10.36 -6.90 -9.75
N ASP A 428 -9.69 -8.07 -9.72
CA ASP A 428 -9.10 -8.63 -8.50
C ASP A 428 -8.12 -7.63 -7.85
N ALA A 429 -7.30 -6.94 -8.65
CA ALA A 429 -6.38 -5.91 -8.15
C ALA A 429 -7.11 -4.71 -7.51
N ILE A 430 -8.25 -4.31 -8.07
CA ILE A 430 -9.12 -3.26 -7.50
C ILE A 430 -9.79 -3.74 -6.21
N GLU A 431 -10.24 -5.00 -6.14
CA GLU A 431 -10.79 -5.57 -4.92
C GLU A 431 -9.74 -5.60 -3.79
N LEU A 432 -8.49 -5.96 -4.12
CA LEU A 432 -7.36 -5.93 -3.20
C LEU A 432 -7.00 -4.50 -2.77
N ASN A 433 -7.05 -3.52 -3.68
CA ASN A 433 -6.83 -2.11 -3.37
C ASN A 433 -7.71 -1.15 -4.21
N PRO A 434 -8.86 -0.72 -3.67
CA PRO A 434 -9.77 0.20 -4.36
C PRO A 434 -9.21 1.63 -4.52
N ASN A 435 -8.10 1.96 -3.86
CA ASN A 435 -7.45 3.27 -3.96
C ASN A 435 -6.25 3.25 -4.91
N LEU A 436 -5.99 2.14 -5.61
CA LEU A 436 -4.95 2.03 -6.62
C LEU A 436 -5.44 2.60 -7.95
N ALA A 437 -5.30 3.90 -8.16
CA ALA A 437 -5.79 4.59 -9.37
C ALA A 437 -5.31 3.92 -10.67
N LEU A 438 -4.04 3.54 -10.74
CA LEU A 438 -3.45 2.85 -11.91
C LEU A 438 -4.23 1.58 -12.30
N ALA A 439 -4.86 0.87 -11.35
CA ALA A 439 -5.67 -0.31 -11.65
C ALA A 439 -6.90 0.03 -12.50
N TYR A 440 -7.56 1.16 -12.21
CA TYR A 440 -8.70 1.63 -13.00
C TYR A 440 -8.29 2.08 -14.39
N LEU A 441 -7.16 2.77 -14.53
CA LEU A 441 -6.64 3.17 -15.84
C LEU A 441 -6.37 1.95 -16.73
N LEU A 442 -5.69 0.93 -16.19
CA LEU A 442 -5.34 -0.28 -16.96
C LEU A 442 -6.55 -1.19 -17.20
N LEU A 443 -7.52 -1.22 -16.27
CA LEU A 443 -8.81 -1.87 -16.50
C LEU A 443 -9.56 -1.20 -17.65
N GLY A 444 -9.60 0.14 -17.68
CA GLY A 444 -10.14 0.89 -18.80
C GLY A 444 -9.44 0.51 -20.11
N GLN A 445 -8.11 0.42 -20.12
CA GLN A 445 -7.34 0.08 -21.33
C GLN A 445 -7.66 -1.34 -21.83
N ALA A 446 -7.81 -2.30 -20.91
CA ALA A 446 -8.18 -3.67 -21.24
C ALA A 446 -9.62 -3.78 -21.76
N ARG A 447 -10.55 -3.00 -21.20
CA ARG A 447 -11.95 -2.93 -21.62
C ARG A 447 -12.14 -2.23 -22.95
N ASP A 448 -11.36 -1.19 -23.22
CA ASP A 448 -11.34 -0.47 -24.50
C ASP A 448 -10.90 -1.41 -25.64
N ALA A 449 -9.83 -2.18 -25.42
CA ALA A 449 -9.41 -3.22 -26.36
C ALA A 449 -10.47 -4.33 -26.55
N ALA A 450 -11.37 -4.52 -25.58
CA ALA A 450 -12.49 -5.44 -25.65
C ALA A 450 -13.81 -4.82 -26.15
N GLY A 451 -13.82 -3.51 -26.50
CA GLY A 451 -14.99 -2.78 -26.98
C GLY A 451 -16.07 -2.49 -25.91
N GLN A 452 -15.72 -2.53 -24.62
CA GLN A 452 -16.65 -2.33 -23.50
C GLN A 452 -16.70 -0.85 -23.06
N TYR A 453 -17.16 0.04 -23.94
CA TYR A 453 -16.99 1.50 -23.79
C TYR A 453 -17.67 2.14 -22.57
N GLU A 454 -18.86 1.69 -22.18
CA GLU A 454 -19.54 2.19 -20.97
C GLU A 454 -18.67 1.91 -19.73
N ASP A 455 -18.06 0.73 -19.70
CA ASP A 455 -17.21 0.29 -18.61
C ASP A 455 -15.83 0.98 -18.61
N VAL A 456 -15.37 1.48 -19.77
CA VAL A 456 -14.17 2.34 -19.88
C VAL A 456 -14.44 3.72 -19.31
N ILE A 457 -15.61 4.30 -19.58
CA ILE A 457 -16.01 5.61 -19.02
C ILE A 457 -16.04 5.50 -17.50
N ALA A 458 -16.70 4.47 -16.94
CA ALA A 458 -16.76 4.25 -15.50
C ALA A 458 -15.36 4.12 -14.86
N ALA A 459 -14.46 3.33 -15.47
CA ALA A 459 -13.10 3.19 -14.97
C ALA A 459 -12.29 4.49 -15.06
N SER A 460 -12.47 5.27 -16.14
CA SER A 460 -11.81 6.56 -16.31
C SER A 460 -12.29 7.59 -15.30
N ASP A 461 -13.60 7.61 -15.01
CA ASP A 461 -14.19 8.50 -14.01
C ASP A 461 -13.67 8.19 -12.61
N GLU A 462 -13.54 6.90 -12.25
CA GLU A 462 -12.93 6.50 -10.98
C GLU A 462 -11.45 6.87 -10.88
N PHE A 463 -10.66 6.68 -11.96
CA PHE A 463 -9.28 7.16 -12.01
C PHE A 463 -9.18 8.67 -11.76
N ILE A 464 -10.00 9.46 -12.47
CA ILE A 464 -10.00 10.93 -12.36
C ILE A 464 -10.42 11.36 -10.94
N ARG A 465 -11.35 10.63 -10.32
CA ARG A 465 -11.81 10.89 -8.95
C ARG A 465 -10.70 10.62 -7.94
N LEU A 466 -9.96 9.52 -8.08
CA LEU A 466 -8.89 9.12 -7.17
C LEU A 466 -7.64 9.98 -7.32
N SER A 467 -7.26 10.31 -8.56
CA SER A 467 -6.00 11.00 -8.86
C SER A 467 -6.21 12.15 -9.88
N PRO A 468 -6.92 13.24 -9.50
CA PRO A 468 -7.28 14.33 -10.41
C PRO A 468 -6.09 15.21 -10.86
N ARG A 469 -4.91 14.98 -10.30
CA ARG A 469 -3.66 15.70 -10.64
C ARG A 469 -2.57 14.75 -11.17
N ASP A 470 -2.96 13.51 -11.50
CA ASP A 470 -2.03 12.49 -11.96
C ASP A 470 -1.40 12.85 -13.32
N VAL A 471 -0.20 12.35 -13.56
CA VAL A 471 0.49 12.47 -14.85
C VAL A 471 -0.28 11.77 -15.97
N ASP A 472 -1.00 10.70 -15.64
CA ASP A 472 -1.80 9.91 -16.58
C ASP A 472 -3.22 10.45 -16.78
N LEU A 473 -3.56 11.62 -16.20
CA LEU A 473 -4.87 12.26 -16.38
C LEU A 473 -5.23 12.46 -17.86
N CYS A 474 -4.25 12.81 -18.69
CA CYS A 474 -4.49 12.95 -20.13
C CYS A 474 -4.94 11.64 -20.76
N MET A 475 -4.33 10.51 -20.37
CA MET A 475 -4.66 9.19 -20.89
C MET A 475 -6.08 8.81 -20.52
N ALA A 476 -6.46 8.94 -19.25
CA ALA A 476 -7.81 8.65 -18.77
C ALA A 476 -8.88 9.49 -19.50
N LEU A 477 -8.64 10.80 -19.67
CA LEU A 477 -9.56 11.67 -20.41
C LEU A 477 -9.63 11.30 -21.90
N THR A 478 -8.51 10.91 -22.50
CA THR A 478 -8.47 10.50 -23.92
C THR A 478 -9.26 9.21 -24.14
N MET A 479 -9.08 8.20 -23.28
CA MET A 479 -9.85 6.94 -23.34
C MET A 479 -11.34 7.18 -23.12
N ARG A 480 -11.70 8.03 -22.16
CA ARG A 480 -13.09 8.45 -21.93
C ARG A 480 -13.68 9.14 -23.17
N ALA A 481 -12.92 10.03 -23.81
CA ALA A 481 -13.37 10.76 -24.99
C ALA A 481 -13.62 9.83 -26.19
N PHE A 482 -12.70 8.90 -26.49
CA PHE A 482 -12.92 7.90 -27.53
C PHE A 482 -14.13 7.00 -27.21
N SER A 483 -14.28 6.58 -25.96
CA SER A 483 -15.42 5.74 -25.54
C SER A 483 -16.75 6.47 -25.72
N LEU A 484 -16.83 7.76 -25.34
CA LEU A 484 -18.01 8.59 -25.60
C LEU A 484 -18.28 8.75 -27.10
N PHE A 485 -17.23 8.89 -27.90
CA PHE A 485 -17.34 8.97 -29.35
C PHE A 485 -17.95 7.68 -29.95
N HIS A 486 -17.45 6.50 -29.54
CA HIS A 486 -17.98 5.22 -30.00
C HIS A 486 -19.43 4.95 -29.53
N LEU A 487 -19.80 5.49 -28.36
CA LEU A 487 -21.19 5.48 -27.87
C LEU A 487 -22.07 6.60 -28.46
N ASN A 488 -21.54 7.33 -29.45
CA ASN A 488 -22.25 8.41 -30.17
C ASN A 488 -22.64 9.62 -29.30
N HIS A 489 -21.98 9.81 -28.15
CA HIS A 489 -22.09 10.99 -27.29
C HIS A 489 -21.10 12.09 -27.74
N ARG A 490 -21.29 12.58 -28.96
CA ARG A 490 -20.27 13.35 -29.71
C ARG A 490 -19.90 14.70 -29.07
N GLU A 491 -20.89 15.43 -28.55
CA GLU A 491 -20.65 16.73 -27.91
C GLU A 491 -19.81 16.58 -26.63
N GLU A 492 -20.12 15.58 -25.81
CA GLU A 492 -19.36 15.29 -24.59
C GLU A 492 -17.96 14.76 -24.91
N ALA A 493 -17.82 13.96 -25.97
CA ALA A 493 -16.53 13.47 -26.46
C ALA A 493 -15.60 14.63 -26.84
N VAL A 494 -16.10 15.63 -27.59
CA VAL A 494 -15.31 16.82 -27.96
C VAL A 494 -14.86 17.61 -26.73
N GLU A 495 -15.76 17.85 -25.77
CA GLU A 495 -15.41 18.57 -24.54
C GLU A 495 -14.36 17.80 -23.72
N THR A 496 -14.53 16.49 -23.61
CA THR A 496 -13.59 15.62 -22.88
C THR A 496 -12.21 15.59 -23.56
N ALA A 497 -12.16 15.45 -24.89
CA ALA A 497 -10.91 15.50 -25.65
C ALA A 497 -10.23 16.88 -25.57
N TYR A 498 -11.01 17.96 -25.59
CA TYR A 498 -10.50 19.31 -25.38
C TYR A 498 -9.84 19.45 -24.01
N ARG A 499 -10.50 18.96 -22.94
CA ARG A 499 -9.91 18.92 -21.59
C ARG A 499 -8.61 18.11 -21.56
N ALA A 500 -8.57 16.95 -22.23
CA ALA A 500 -7.37 16.12 -22.32
C ALA A 500 -6.17 16.86 -22.93
N MET A 501 -6.40 17.63 -24.02
CA MET A 501 -5.36 18.43 -24.68
C MET A 501 -4.79 19.57 -23.81
N HIS A 502 -5.56 20.03 -22.81
CA HIS A 502 -5.19 21.13 -21.93
C HIS A 502 -4.65 20.66 -20.56
N THR A 503 -4.37 19.36 -20.43
CA THR A 503 -3.61 18.84 -19.28
C THR A 503 -2.14 19.27 -19.35
N PRO A 504 -1.38 19.24 -18.24
CA PRO A 504 0.03 19.65 -18.25
C PRO A 504 0.93 18.84 -19.20
N ASN A 505 0.62 17.55 -19.41
CA ASN A 505 1.38 16.64 -20.26
C ASN A 505 0.44 15.95 -21.26
N PRO A 506 -0.02 16.66 -22.31
CA PRO A 506 -1.05 16.10 -23.16
C PRO A 506 -0.44 15.09 -24.15
N THR A 507 -1.07 13.92 -24.29
CA THR A 507 -0.67 12.90 -25.26
C THR A 507 -1.08 13.31 -26.68
N ASP A 508 -0.42 12.77 -27.70
CA ASP A 508 -0.79 13.09 -29.09
C ASP A 508 -2.19 12.56 -29.45
N TRP A 509 -2.61 11.46 -28.81
CA TRP A 509 -3.92 10.85 -29.02
C TRP A 509 -5.09 11.73 -28.60
N ALA A 510 -4.91 12.62 -27.62
CA ALA A 510 -5.93 13.61 -27.27
C ALA A 510 -6.28 14.52 -28.47
N PHE A 511 -5.28 14.90 -29.26
CA PHE A 511 -5.44 15.78 -30.43
C PHE A 511 -6.07 15.04 -31.59
N VAL A 512 -5.69 13.78 -31.81
CA VAL A 512 -6.32 12.90 -32.81
C VAL A 512 -7.80 12.70 -32.47
N CYS A 513 -8.12 12.38 -31.21
CA CYS A 513 -9.50 12.21 -30.74
C CYS A 513 -10.32 13.48 -30.99
N TYR A 514 -9.80 14.64 -30.59
CA TYR A 514 -10.47 15.92 -30.77
C TYR A 514 -10.75 16.23 -32.24
N CYS A 515 -9.77 16.00 -33.13
CA CYS A 515 -9.91 16.17 -34.57
C CYS A 515 -11.02 15.27 -35.16
N VAL A 516 -11.01 13.98 -34.82
CA VAL A 516 -12.03 13.02 -35.27
C VAL A 516 -13.41 13.40 -34.78
N CYS A 517 -13.55 13.77 -33.49
CA CYS A 517 -14.83 14.15 -32.91
C CYS A 517 -15.40 15.42 -33.57
N LEU A 518 -14.56 16.43 -33.87
CA LEU A 518 -14.98 17.64 -34.59
C LEU A 518 -15.49 17.33 -36.01
N PHE A 519 -14.84 16.40 -36.71
CA PHE A 519 -15.30 15.97 -38.04
C PHE A 519 -16.72 15.38 -37.98
N TYR A 520 -17.01 14.49 -37.03
CA TYR A 520 -18.32 13.87 -36.87
C TYR A 520 -19.40 14.79 -36.27
N LEU A 521 -19.03 15.97 -35.77
CA LEU A 521 -19.95 17.08 -35.45
C LEU A 521 -20.18 18.05 -36.62
N ASP A 522 -19.68 17.74 -37.83
CA ASP A 522 -19.71 18.60 -39.02
C ASP A 522 -18.98 19.95 -38.85
N ARG A 523 -18.06 20.04 -37.87
CA ARG A 523 -17.20 21.22 -37.61
C ARG A 523 -15.90 21.13 -38.41
N LYS A 524 -16.02 20.98 -39.73
CA LYS A 524 -14.90 20.60 -40.63
C LYS A 524 -13.74 21.60 -40.68
N GLU A 525 -14.01 22.91 -40.57
CA GLU A 525 -12.95 23.92 -40.56
C GLU A 525 -12.09 23.81 -39.28
N GLU A 526 -12.74 23.59 -38.14
CA GLU A 526 -12.07 23.39 -36.86
C GLU A 526 -11.33 22.06 -36.82
N ALA A 527 -11.90 21.00 -37.41
CA ALA A 527 -11.23 19.71 -37.54
C ALA A 527 -9.93 19.80 -38.36
N LYS A 528 -9.90 20.61 -39.43
CA LYS A 528 -8.68 20.88 -40.21
C LYS A 528 -7.64 21.64 -39.40
N PHE A 529 -8.05 22.65 -38.63
CA PHE A 529 -7.14 23.36 -37.74
C PHE A 529 -6.55 22.45 -36.66
N ALA A 530 -7.38 21.58 -36.07
CA ALA A 530 -6.90 20.57 -35.12
C ALA A 530 -5.94 19.56 -35.78
N LEU A 531 -6.16 19.21 -37.05
CA LEU A 531 -5.28 18.31 -37.81
C LEU A 531 -3.90 18.93 -38.06
N ASP A 532 -3.82 20.25 -38.28
CA ASP A 532 -2.52 20.94 -38.40
C ASP A 532 -1.68 20.76 -37.13
N GLU A 533 -2.30 20.76 -35.96
CA GLU A 533 -1.61 20.45 -34.71
C GLU A 533 -1.25 18.97 -34.57
N VAL A 534 -2.07 18.05 -35.05
CA VAL A 534 -1.68 16.63 -35.10
C VAL A 534 -0.42 16.45 -35.95
N TYR A 535 -0.29 17.13 -37.10
CA TYR A 535 0.92 17.09 -37.91
C TYR A 535 2.13 17.76 -37.25
N SER A 536 1.92 18.82 -36.46
CA SER A 536 2.99 19.49 -35.72
C SER A 536 3.60 18.57 -34.66
N ARG A 537 2.77 17.73 -34.02
CA ARG A 537 3.17 16.79 -32.96
C ARG A 537 3.64 15.44 -33.48
N ILE A 538 3.02 14.92 -34.55
CA ILE A 538 3.37 13.64 -35.18
C ILE A 538 3.85 13.88 -36.62
N PRO A 539 5.15 14.19 -36.83
CA PRO A 539 5.71 14.28 -38.17
C PRO A 539 5.51 12.97 -38.94
N GLY A 540 4.90 13.06 -40.12
CA GLY A 540 4.61 11.88 -40.96
C GLY A 540 3.36 11.09 -40.52
N PHE A 541 2.44 11.72 -39.79
CA PHE A 541 1.14 11.13 -39.47
C PHE A 541 0.40 10.63 -40.72
N SER A 542 -0.14 9.41 -40.66
CA SER A 542 -0.83 8.74 -41.76
C SER A 542 -1.92 7.79 -41.26
N GLN A 543 -2.78 7.30 -42.15
CA GLN A 543 -3.79 6.29 -41.79
C GLN A 543 -3.13 4.98 -41.31
N ALA A 544 -2.00 4.57 -41.90
CA ALA A 544 -1.21 3.43 -41.46
C ALA A 544 -0.67 3.62 -40.03
N HIS A 545 -0.29 4.85 -39.65
CA HIS A 545 0.11 5.15 -38.27
C HIS A 545 -1.01 4.83 -37.29
N VAL A 546 -2.24 5.26 -37.58
CA VAL A 546 -3.41 5.04 -36.72
C VAL A 546 -3.74 3.56 -36.61
N ARG A 547 -3.76 2.83 -37.73
CA ARG A 547 -4.02 1.39 -37.74
C ARG A 547 -3.00 0.60 -36.93
N GLU A 548 -1.71 0.94 -37.03
CA GLU A 548 -0.67 0.26 -36.25
C GLU A 548 -0.78 0.55 -34.75
N ALA A 549 -1.13 1.79 -34.37
CA ALA A 549 -1.27 2.15 -32.98
C ALA A 549 -2.51 1.52 -32.33
N LEU A 550 -3.62 1.43 -33.07
CA LEU A 550 -4.87 0.83 -32.61
C LEU A 550 -5.00 -0.65 -32.99
N ARG A 551 -3.89 -1.33 -33.35
CA ARG A 551 -3.89 -2.74 -33.82
C ARG A 551 -4.54 -3.74 -32.85
N HIS A 552 -4.65 -3.38 -31.58
CA HIS A 552 -5.24 -4.20 -30.52
C HIS A 552 -6.74 -3.95 -30.31
N HIS A 553 -7.32 -2.92 -30.95
CA HIS A 553 -8.74 -2.56 -30.88
C HIS A 553 -9.55 -3.27 -31.98
N ASP A 554 -10.86 -3.15 -31.89
CA ASP A 554 -11.81 -3.66 -32.90
C ASP A 554 -11.62 -2.96 -34.26
N GLU A 555 -11.60 -3.74 -35.35
CA GLU A 555 -11.42 -3.23 -36.72
C GLU A 555 -12.55 -2.29 -37.17
N GLU A 556 -13.78 -2.51 -36.71
CA GLU A 556 -14.92 -1.64 -37.06
C GLU A 556 -14.71 -0.23 -36.52
N ASN A 557 -14.19 -0.14 -35.28
CA ASN A 557 -13.96 1.12 -34.60
C ASN A 557 -12.81 1.88 -35.24
N VAL A 558 -11.65 1.25 -35.44
CA VAL A 558 -10.51 1.83 -36.19
C VAL A 558 -10.92 2.35 -37.57
N GLY A 559 -11.97 1.78 -38.16
CA GLY A 559 -12.58 2.24 -39.40
C GLY A 559 -13.10 3.68 -39.33
N LEU A 560 -13.70 4.10 -38.21
CA LEU A 560 -14.29 5.43 -38.03
C LEU A 560 -13.23 6.53 -37.93
N GLU A 561 -12.15 6.32 -37.16
CA GLU A 561 -11.06 7.30 -37.10
C GLU A 561 -10.38 7.42 -38.46
N VAL A 562 -10.10 6.29 -39.11
CA VAL A 562 -9.47 6.28 -40.43
C VAL A 562 -10.38 6.91 -41.50
N GLU A 563 -11.70 6.73 -41.43
CA GLU A 563 -12.66 7.39 -42.31
C GLU A 563 -12.60 8.92 -42.16
N ALA A 564 -12.68 9.42 -40.92
CA ALA A 564 -12.61 10.85 -40.65
C ALA A 564 -11.29 11.46 -41.15
N LEU A 565 -10.17 10.81 -40.84
CA LEU A 565 -8.84 11.28 -41.25
C LEU A 565 -8.66 11.24 -42.77
N ARG A 566 -9.17 10.20 -43.45
CA ARG A 566 -9.18 10.13 -44.91
C ARG A 566 -9.99 11.27 -45.52
N ALA A 567 -11.17 11.56 -44.97
CA ALA A 567 -12.03 12.64 -45.44
C ALA A 567 -11.39 14.04 -45.22
N LEU A 568 -10.53 14.17 -44.21
CA LEU A 568 -9.73 15.36 -43.95
C LEU A 568 -8.45 15.45 -44.80
N GLY A 569 -8.12 14.41 -45.58
CA GLY A 569 -6.99 14.40 -46.50
C GLY A 569 -5.68 13.83 -45.93
N VAL A 570 -5.74 13.07 -44.84
CA VAL A 570 -4.57 12.37 -44.28
C VAL A 570 -4.10 11.26 -45.24
N PRO A 571 -2.80 11.17 -45.55
CA PRO A 571 -2.26 10.16 -46.46
C PRO A 571 -2.43 8.75 -45.91
N GLU A 572 -2.42 7.75 -46.80
CA GLU A 572 -2.58 6.34 -46.44
C GLU A 572 -1.47 5.81 -45.54
#